data_AF-A0A7K0XCQ6-F1
#
_entry.id   AF-A0A7K0XCQ6-F1
#
_cell.length_a   1.000
_cell.length_b   1.000
_cell.length_c   1.000
_cell.angle_alpha   90.00
_cell.angle_beta   90.00
_cell.angle_gamma   90.00
#
_symmetry.space_group_name_H-M   'P 1'
#
loop_
_entity.id
_entity.type
_entity.pdbx_description
1 polymer ?
#
loop_
_entity_poly.entity_id
_entity_poly.type
_entity_poly.pdbx_seq_one_letter_code
_entity_poly.pdbx_strand_id
1 'polypeptide(L)'
;GDKRFIGLPSSLTLKQTLQAFDEVGPASLPRAQDAPFEIVTADLTRRALERGEYAAKHLNSPGLPKGHGFTEEHAQKKHMYYSTNVGKVKLIVIDSVNEFGGWQGSLDLAQFNWLENEIKNSDRLVVLASHHPLSKMFNGYAPTGKRVCVDEITEMLLKYPRVIAWLAGHEHRHHIAWIGPEIEERGFWQIETASHADWPQQSRAVEIVQSHSGEIFIALTVIDHAAGPIYGAVQTPLDLAALSRVISANVWQKRESLGAKHPADWAKGEAHERNTVLRLDPRT
;
A
#
# COMPACT_ATOMS: atom_id res chain seq x y z
N GLY A 1 -12.43 -25.97 -2.43
CA GLY A 1 -13.47 -26.93 -1.99
C GLY A 1 -14.84 -26.44 -2.41
N ASP A 2 -15.88 -27.22 -2.15
CA ASP A 2 -17.29 -26.89 -2.37
C ASP A 2 -17.94 -26.19 -1.17
N LYS A 3 -17.28 -26.11 -0.02
CA LYS A 3 -17.82 -25.48 1.19
C LYS A 3 -17.59 -23.97 1.19
N ARG A 4 -18.67 -23.18 1.21
CA ARG A 4 -18.66 -21.74 1.53
C ARG A 4 -19.17 -21.56 2.95
N PHE A 5 -18.29 -21.21 3.88
CA PHE A 5 -18.70 -20.93 5.27
C PHE A 5 -19.57 -19.68 5.34
N ILE A 6 -20.71 -19.78 6.01
CA ILE A 6 -21.72 -18.71 6.14
C ILE A 6 -21.89 -18.23 7.59
N GLY A 7 -21.07 -18.77 8.50
CA GLY A 7 -21.06 -18.38 9.90
C GLY A 7 -19.75 -18.79 10.58
N LEU A 8 -19.67 -18.48 11.88
CA LEU A 8 -18.55 -18.86 12.73
C LEU A 8 -18.80 -20.25 13.34
N PRO A 9 -17.74 -20.99 13.72
CA PRO A 9 -17.90 -22.19 14.54
C PRO A 9 -18.56 -21.86 15.88
N SER A 10 -19.28 -22.81 16.47
CA SER A 10 -20.01 -22.58 17.73
C SER A 10 -19.09 -22.23 18.90
N SER A 11 -17.80 -22.59 18.78
CA SER A 11 -16.74 -22.30 19.75
C SER A 11 -16.25 -20.84 19.72
N LEU A 12 -16.65 -20.03 18.73
CA LEU A 12 -16.17 -18.66 18.56
C LEU A 12 -17.29 -17.63 18.46
N THR A 13 -17.10 -16.54 19.19
CA THR A 13 -17.87 -15.31 18.97
C THR A 13 -17.23 -14.45 17.89
N LEU A 14 -18.01 -13.54 17.30
CA LEU A 14 -17.49 -12.52 16.38
C LEU A 14 -16.39 -11.68 17.06
N LYS A 15 -16.59 -11.32 18.33
CA LYS A 15 -15.60 -10.55 19.11
C LYS A 15 -14.27 -11.30 19.21
N GLN A 16 -14.29 -12.57 19.64
CA GLN A 16 -13.07 -13.37 19.76
C GLN A 16 -12.37 -13.55 18.40
N THR A 17 -13.16 -13.73 17.34
CA THR A 17 -12.62 -13.84 15.97
C THR A 17 -11.91 -12.56 15.57
N LEU A 18 -12.55 -11.40 15.75
CA LEU A 18 -11.96 -10.10 15.39
C LEU A 18 -10.76 -9.73 16.26
N GLN A 19 -10.77 -10.10 17.55
CA GLN A 19 -9.64 -9.87 18.47
C GLN A 19 -8.41 -10.74 18.17
N ALA A 20 -8.56 -11.82 17.38
CA ALA A 20 -7.43 -12.65 16.95
C ALA A 20 -6.65 -12.03 15.78
N PHE A 21 -7.21 -10.99 15.14
CA PHE A 21 -6.50 -10.17 14.16
C PHE A 21 -5.90 -8.97 14.89
N ASP A 22 -4.59 -8.80 14.78
CA ASP A 22 -3.86 -7.73 15.44
C ASP A 22 -2.92 -7.01 14.45
N GLU A 23 -2.41 -5.86 14.88
CA GLU A 23 -1.45 -5.05 14.13
C GLU A 23 -0.15 -5.82 13.88
N VAL A 24 0.29 -6.58 14.87
CA VAL A 24 1.52 -7.37 14.87
C VAL A 24 1.18 -8.86 14.89
N GLY A 25 1.94 -9.66 14.15
CA GLY A 25 1.73 -11.11 14.09
C GLY A 25 1.87 -11.82 15.45
N PRO A 26 1.46 -13.10 15.53
CA PRO A 26 1.10 -13.98 14.42
C PRO A 26 -0.31 -13.76 13.86
N ALA A 27 -0.50 -14.03 12.57
CA ALA A 27 -1.85 -14.20 12.02
C ALA A 27 -2.47 -15.48 12.59
N SER A 28 -3.49 -15.33 13.43
CA SER A 28 -4.27 -16.46 13.96
C SER A 28 -5.64 -16.50 13.29
N LEU A 29 -5.73 -17.20 12.15
CA LEU A 29 -7.03 -17.49 11.54
C LEU A 29 -7.69 -18.65 12.29
N PRO A 30 -8.92 -18.47 12.81
CA PRO A 30 -9.62 -19.56 13.47
C PRO A 30 -9.89 -20.70 12.48
N ARG A 31 -9.72 -21.94 12.96
CA ARG A 31 -10.12 -23.12 12.18
C ARG A 31 -11.64 -23.13 12.05
N ALA A 32 -12.13 -23.50 10.87
CA ALA A 32 -13.56 -23.51 10.58
C ALA A 32 -14.35 -24.51 11.45
N GLN A 33 -13.76 -25.61 11.93
CA GLN A 33 -14.42 -26.59 12.83
C GLN A 33 -15.85 -26.97 12.40
N ASP A 34 -16.84 -26.66 13.24
CA ASP A 34 -18.27 -26.90 13.07
C ASP A 34 -19.02 -25.71 12.44
N ALA A 35 -18.30 -24.74 11.86
CA ALA A 35 -18.89 -23.58 11.20
C ALA A 35 -19.90 -24.02 10.13
N PRO A 36 -21.09 -23.41 10.10
CA PRO A 36 -22.09 -23.71 9.09
C PRO A 36 -21.57 -23.30 7.71
N PHE A 37 -21.90 -24.09 6.70
CA PHE A 37 -21.50 -23.85 5.32
C PHE A 37 -22.63 -24.22 4.36
N GLU A 38 -22.59 -23.62 3.18
CA GLU A 38 -23.37 -24.04 2.02
C GLU A 38 -22.46 -24.77 1.04
N ILE A 39 -23.05 -25.74 0.33
CA ILE A 39 -22.40 -26.38 -0.81
C ILE A 39 -22.55 -25.47 -2.02
N VAL A 40 -21.42 -25.04 -2.56
CA VAL A 40 -21.32 -24.30 -3.81
C VAL A 40 -20.56 -25.13 -4.83
N THR A 41 -20.68 -24.79 -6.11
CA THR A 41 -19.90 -25.47 -7.16
C THR A 41 -18.42 -25.37 -6.83
N ALA A 42 -17.76 -26.51 -6.66
CA ALA A 42 -16.32 -26.58 -6.41
C ALA A 42 -15.56 -25.99 -7.60
N ASP A 43 -14.51 -25.24 -7.29
CA ASP A 43 -13.63 -24.68 -8.29
C ASP A 43 -12.22 -24.70 -7.74
N LEU A 44 -11.39 -25.56 -8.33
CA LEU A 44 -10.00 -25.73 -7.91
C LEU A 44 -9.14 -24.51 -8.29
N THR A 45 -9.65 -23.63 -9.17
CA THR A 45 -8.98 -22.38 -9.55
C THR A 45 -9.26 -21.24 -8.57
N ARG A 46 -10.31 -21.35 -7.73
CA ARG A 46 -10.61 -20.42 -6.62
C ARG A 46 -9.69 -20.69 -5.42
N ARG A 47 -8.40 -20.45 -5.60
CA ARG A 47 -7.38 -20.45 -4.54
C ARG A 47 -6.59 -19.14 -4.54
N ALA A 48 -5.95 -18.83 -3.42
CA ALA A 48 -4.96 -17.77 -3.37
C ALA A 48 -3.80 -18.08 -4.33
N LEU A 49 -3.21 -17.02 -4.89
CA LEU A 49 -2.03 -17.11 -5.73
C LEU A 49 -0.77 -17.17 -4.88
N GLU A 50 0.20 -17.96 -5.33
CA GLU A 50 1.55 -17.93 -4.79
C GLU A 50 2.32 -16.71 -5.33
N ARG A 51 3.35 -16.24 -4.61
CA ARG A 51 4.19 -15.09 -5.03
C ARG A 51 4.71 -15.21 -6.46
N GLY A 52 5.30 -16.36 -6.81
CA GLY A 52 5.81 -16.60 -8.16
C GLY A 52 4.73 -16.56 -9.24
N GLU A 53 3.52 -17.02 -8.92
CA GLU A 53 2.36 -16.96 -9.83
C GLU A 53 1.83 -15.54 -10.00
N TYR A 54 1.87 -14.73 -8.94
CA TYR A 54 1.54 -13.31 -8.99
C TYR A 54 2.46 -12.58 -9.99
N ALA A 55 3.78 -12.74 -9.86
CA ALA A 55 4.74 -12.18 -10.81
C ALA A 55 4.54 -12.72 -12.24
N ALA A 56 4.31 -14.03 -12.41
CA ALA A 56 4.04 -14.62 -13.71
C ALA A 56 2.78 -14.06 -14.38
N LYS A 57 1.72 -13.77 -13.61
CA LYS A 57 0.52 -13.11 -14.15
C LYS A 57 0.79 -11.67 -14.62
N HIS A 58 1.67 -10.94 -13.93
CA HIS A 58 2.07 -9.60 -14.37
C HIS A 58 2.94 -9.64 -15.64
N LEU A 59 3.78 -10.67 -15.80
CA LEU A 59 4.54 -10.89 -17.04
C LEU A 59 3.67 -11.19 -18.25
N ASN A 60 2.57 -11.91 -18.02
CA ASN A 60 1.62 -12.32 -19.05
C ASN A 60 0.48 -11.32 -19.28
N SER A 61 0.44 -10.21 -18.53
CA SER A 61 -0.56 -9.17 -18.74
C SER A 61 -0.27 -8.43 -20.06
N PRO A 62 -1.30 -7.95 -20.76
CA PRO A 62 -1.12 -7.20 -22.01
C PRO A 62 -0.66 -5.74 -21.80
N GLY A 63 -0.53 -5.30 -20.54
CA GLY A 63 -0.23 -3.91 -20.20
C GLY A 63 1.24 -3.53 -20.39
N LEU A 64 1.48 -2.22 -20.45
CA LEU A 64 2.83 -1.65 -20.43
C LEU A 64 3.13 -0.96 -19.08
N PRO A 65 4.38 -0.96 -18.63
CA PRO A 65 5.50 -1.74 -19.18
C PRO A 65 5.27 -3.24 -18.97
N LYS A 66 5.78 -4.07 -19.89
CA LYS A 66 5.64 -5.53 -19.81
C LYS A 66 6.17 -6.04 -18.46
N GLY A 67 5.42 -6.89 -17.78
CA GLY A 67 5.78 -7.38 -16.45
C GLY A 67 5.48 -6.43 -15.30
N HIS A 68 5.14 -5.16 -15.57
CA HIS A 68 4.90 -4.14 -14.55
C HIS A 68 6.01 -4.08 -13.49
N GLY A 69 7.26 -4.25 -13.93
CA GLY A 69 8.46 -4.31 -13.09
C GLY A 69 8.94 -5.71 -12.72
N PHE A 70 8.07 -6.72 -12.77
CA PHE A 70 8.47 -8.11 -12.57
C PHE A 70 9.19 -8.69 -13.80
N THR A 71 10.08 -9.64 -13.54
CA THR A 71 10.87 -10.38 -14.54
C THR A 71 10.69 -11.88 -14.30
N GLU A 72 11.14 -12.72 -15.25
CA GLU A 72 11.12 -14.18 -15.06
C GLU A 72 11.88 -14.61 -13.80
N GLU A 73 12.97 -13.93 -13.46
CA GLU A 73 13.73 -14.16 -12.23
C GLU A 73 12.87 -13.90 -10.98
N HIS A 74 12.10 -12.82 -10.94
CA HIS A 74 11.18 -12.54 -9.82
C HIS A 74 10.15 -13.66 -9.65
N ALA A 75 9.60 -14.18 -10.75
CA ALA A 75 8.66 -15.30 -10.72
C ALA A 75 9.32 -16.59 -10.19
N GLN A 76 10.53 -16.91 -10.66
CA GLN A 76 11.28 -18.10 -10.24
C GLN A 76 11.73 -18.04 -8.78
N LYS A 77 12.31 -16.90 -8.37
CA LYS A 77 12.83 -16.68 -7.01
C LYS A 77 11.76 -16.28 -6.00
N LYS A 78 10.53 -15.99 -6.45
CA LYS A 78 9.42 -15.50 -5.63
C LYS A 78 9.73 -14.17 -4.91
N HIS A 79 10.56 -13.33 -5.53
CA HIS A 79 10.92 -12.01 -5.01
C HIS A 79 9.90 -10.96 -5.48
N MET A 80 9.21 -10.30 -4.55
CA MET A 80 8.10 -9.39 -4.85
C MET A 80 8.46 -7.89 -4.75
N TYR A 81 9.74 -7.58 -4.74
CA TYR A 81 10.30 -6.23 -4.74
C TYR A 81 11.24 -6.07 -5.93
N TYR A 82 11.32 -4.87 -6.49
CA TYR A 82 12.11 -4.58 -7.68
C TYR A 82 12.45 -3.09 -7.76
N SER A 83 13.37 -2.73 -8.65
CA SER A 83 13.61 -1.33 -9.01
C SER A 83 13.50 -1.14 -10.53
N THR A 84 13.14 0.07 -10.94
CA THR A 84 13.09 0.47 -12.35
C THR A 84 13.40 1.96 -12.48
N ASN A 85 13.74 2.38 -13.70
CA ASN A 85 14.02 3.78 -14.00
C ASN A 85 12.83 4.42 -14.72
N VAL A 86 12.37 5.55 -14.20
CA VAL A 86 11.33 6.40 -14.80
C VAL A 86 11.91 7.79 -14.99
N GLY A 87 12.29 8.13 -16.23
CA GLY A 87 12.95 9.41 -16.51
C GLY A 87 14.28 9.55 -15.76
N LYS A 88 14.39 10.54 -14.85
CA LYS A 88 15.55 10.75 -13.96
C LYS A 88 15.40 10.14 -12.55
N VAL A 89 14.33 9.39 -12.33
CA VAL A 89 14.02 8.75 -11.03
C VAL A 89 14.29 7.26 -11.11
N LYS A 90 14.91 6.72 -10.05
CA LYS A 90 14.90 5.30 -9.74
C LYS A 90 13.72 5.03 -8.80
N LEU A 91 12.71 4.35 -9.31
CA LEU A 91 11.57 3.88 -8.54
C LEU A 91 11.93 2.52 -7.92
N ILE A 92 11.92 2.43 -6.60
CA ILE A 92 12.16 1.19 -5.87
C ILE A 92 10.85 0.77 -5.22
N VAL A 93 10.32 -0.39 -5.63
CA VAL A 93 9.09 -0.98 -5.09
C VAL A 93 9.49 -2.05 -4.09
N ILE A 94 9.06 -1.88 -2.84
CA ILE A 94 9.39 -2.80 -1.73
C ILE A 94 8.16 -3.62 -1.33
N ASP A 95 8.37 -4.90 -1.01
CA ASP A 95 7.36 -5.73 -0.36
C ASP A 95 7.40 -5.42 1.15
N SER A 96 6.42 -4.66 1.61
CA SER A 96 6.32 -4.27 3.02
C SER A 96 5.51 -5.26 3.87
N VAL A 97 5.04 -6.38 3.31
CA VAL A 97 4.19 -7.33 4.03
C VAL A 97 5.01 -8.17 5.00
N ASN A 98 4.53 -8.31 6.24
CA ASN A 98 5.01 -9.34 7.14
C ASN A 98 4.28 -10.65 6.88
N GLU A 99 4.99 -11.62 6.30
CA GLU A 99 4.44 -12.93 5.94
C GLU A 99 4.07 -13.82 7.14
N PHE A 100 4.48 -13.44 8.34
CA PHE A 100 4.14 -14.12 9.59
C PHE A 100 2.84 -13.59 10.21
N GLY A 101 2.16 -12.67 9.53
CA GLY A 101 0.84 -12.17 9.89
C GLY A 101 0.84 -10.87 10.68
N GLY A 102 -0.34 -10.48 11.14
CA GLY A 102 -0.66 -9.09 11.46
C GLY A 102 -0.90 -8.27 10.19
N TRP A 103 -1.47 -7.07 10.32
CA TRP A 103 -1.71 -6.19 9.17
C TRP A 103 -0.69 -5.06 9.02
N GLN A 104 0.25 -4.89 9.94
CA GLN A 104 1.32 -3.89 9.81
C GLN A 104 2.56 -4.46 9.14
N GLY A 105 3.40 -3.56 8.62
CA GLY A 105 4.54 -3.90 7.79
C GLY A 105 5.87 -4.06 8.52
N SER A 106 6.82 -4.67 7.83
CA SER A 106 8.26 -4.68 8.16
C SER A 106 9.03 -5.27 6.99
N LEU A 107 10.36 -5.16 7.00
CA LEU A 107 11.22 -5.80 6.00
C LEU A 107 11.93 -7.01 6.60
N ASP A 108 12.25 -8.00 5.77
CA ASP A 108 13.32 -8.94 6.13
C ASP A 108 14.70 -8.31 5.91
N LEU A 109 15.74 -8.93 6.48
CA LEU A 109 17.11 -8.41 6.40
C LEU A 109 17.67 -8.44 4.97
N ALA A 110 17.27 -9.40 4.15
CA ALA A 110 17.77 -9.53 2.78
C ALA A 110 17.26 -8.37 1.91
N GLN A 111 15.96 -8.07 1.97
CA GLN A 111 15.34 -6.95 1.27
C GLN A 111 15.84 -5.61 1.83
N PHE A 112 16.04 -5.47 3.14
CA PHE A 112 16.60 -4.25 3.73
C PHE A 112 18.02 -3.95 3.20
N ASN A 113 18.90 -4.96 3.18
CA ASN A 113 20.25 -4.80 2.63
C ASN A 113 20.25 -4.58 1.11
N TRP A 114 19.35 -5.24 0.39
CA TRP A 114 19.15 -4.99 -1.04
C TRP A 114 18.70 -3.55 -1.31
N LEU A 115 17.74 -3.05 -0.53
CA LEU A 115 17.22 -1.70 -0.63
C LEU A 115 18.33 -0.67 -0.42
N GLU A 116 19.13 -0.81 0.63
CA GLU A 116 20.26 0.08 0.87
C GLU A 116 21.25 0.06 -0.30
N ASN A 117 21.59 -1.13 -0.83
CA ASN A 117 22.47 -1.25 -1.98
C ASN A 117 21.90 -0.60 -3.24
N GLU A 118 20.60 -0.73 -3.49
CA GLU A 118 19.93 -0.10 -4.63
C GLU A 118 19.97 1.44 -4.53
N ILE A 119 19.80 1.98 -3.32
CA ILE A 119 19.89 3.42 -3.05
C ILE A 119 21.34 3.88 -3.21
N LYS A 120 22.27 3.25 -2.49
CA LYS A 120 23.70 3.62 -2.45
C LYS A 120 24.35 3.66 -3.82
N ASN A 121 23.96 2.76 -4.73
CA ASN A 121 24.51 2.69 -6.08
C ASN A 121 23.71 3.47 -7.13
N SER A 122 22.63 4.17 -6.74
CA SER A 122 21.83 4.98 -7.66
C SER A 122 22.53 6.28 -8.05
N ASP A 123 22.64 6.54 -9.35
CA ASP A 123 23.01 7.84 -9.94
C ASP A 123 21.80 8.79 -10.11
N ARG A 124 20.62 8.34 -9.67
CA ARG A 124 19.31 9.01 -9.83
C ARG A 124 18.69 9.36 -8.48
N LEU A 125 17.75 10.31 -8.52
CA LEU A 125 16.82 10.54 -7.42
C LEU A 125 16.01 9.26 -7.17
N VAL A 126 15.79 8.93 -5.91
CA VAL A 126 15.12 7.71 -5.49
C VAL A 126 13.72 8.03 -4.96
N VAL A 127 12.74 7.30 -5.49
CA VAL A 127 11.38 7.25 -4.96
C VAL A 127 11.09 5.82 -4.52
N LEU A 128 10.60 5.67 -3.29
CA LEU A 128 10.14 4.41 -2.75
C LEU A 128 8.65 4.24 -3.02
N ALA A 129 8.20 3.01 -3.23
CA ALA A 129 6.79 2.65 -3.26
C ALA A 129 6.53 1.36 -2.48
N SER A 130 5.47 1.35 -1.67
CA SER A 130 5.09 0.19 -0.85
C SER A 130 3.58 0.17 -0.58
N HIS A 131 3.11 -0.91 0.05
CA HIS A 131 1.77 -0.92 0.63
C HIS A 131 1.73 -0.08 1.92
N HIS A 132 2.59 -0.39 2.89
CA HIS A 132 2.63 0.27 4.20
C HIS A 132 3.47 1.56 4.18
N PRO A 133 2.97 2.70 4.69
CA PRO A 133 3.80 3.87 4.94
C PRO A 133 4.81 3.58 6.06
N LEU A 134 5.85 4.41 6.17
CA LEU A 134 6.93 4.21 7.15
C LEU A 134 6.41 4.13 8.60
N SER A 135 5.42 4.95 8.96
CA SER A 135 4.78 4.96 10.28
C SER A 135 4.07 3.64 10.65
N LYS A 136 3.88 2.76 9.67
CA LYS A 136 3.18 1.47 9.76
C LYS A 136 4.13 0.28 9.62
N MET A 137 5.44 0.55 9.60
CA MET A 137 6.49 -0.46 9.51
C MET A 137 6.96 -0.93 10.90
N PHE A 138 6.07 -1.37 11.78
CA PHE A 138 6.42 -1.77 13.16
C PHE A 138 6.09 -3.23 13.51
N ASN A 139 5.71 -4.05 12.53
CA ASN A 139 5.44 -5.46 12.75
C ASN A 139 6.75 -6.27 12.83
N GLY A 140 7.36 -6.26 14.01
CA GLY A 140 8.62 -6.96 14.30
C GLY A 140 8.50 -8.48 14.42
N TYR A 141 7.29 -9.05 14.28
CA TYR A 141 7.07 -10.47 14.54
C TYR A 141 7.74 -11.35 13.48
N ALA A 142 8.55 -12.31 13.93
CA ALA A 142 9.00 -13.44 13.12
C ALA A 142 9.24 -14.65 14.02
N PRO A 143 8.86 -15.86 13.60
CA PRO A 143 9.17 -17.08 14.35
C PRO A 143 10.68 -17.34 14.38
N THR A 144 11.40 -16.90 13.35
CA THR A 144 12.85 -17.02 13.23
C THR A 144 13.43 -15.84 12.47
N GLY A 145 14.62 -15.39 12.86
CA GLY A 145 15.30 -14.27 12.21
C GLY A 145 14.76 -12.91 12.65
N LYS A 146 15.32 -11.85 12.05
CA LYS A 146 15.01 -10.45 12.38
C LYS A 146 14.09 -9.84 11.32
N ARG A 147 13.09 -9.08 11.77
CA ARG A 147 12.38 -8.10 10.95
C ARG A 147 12.97 -6.71 11.21
N VAL A 148 13.10 -5.92 10.16
CA VAL A 148 13.57 -4.54 10.21
C VAL A 148 12.36 -3.62 10.18
N CYS A 149 12.27 -2.73 11.17
CA CYS A 149 11.12 -1.87 11.43
C CYS A 149 11.48 -0.39 11.27
N VAL A 150 10.50 0.47 11.56
CA VAL A 150 10.46 1.92 11.33
C VAL A 150 11.76 2.63 11.68
N ASP A 151 12.35 2.40 12.85
CA ASP A 151 13.53 3.14 13.30
C ASP A 151 14.75 2.85 12.42
N GLU A 152 15.05 1.57 12.18
CA GLU A 152 16.20 1.16 11.36
C GLU A 152 16.02 1.54 9.89
N ILE A 153 14.78 1.45 9.37
CA ILE A 153 14.44 1.90 8.02
C ILE A 153 14.66 3.41 7.92
N THR A 154 14.16 4.17 8.89
CA THR A 154 14.31 5.63 8.93
C THR A 154 15.79 6.02 8.97
N GLU A 155 16.55 5.43 9.88
CA GLU A 155 17.98 5.70 10.04
C GLU A 155 18.75 5.42 8.73
N MET A 156 18.47 4.30 8.06
CA MET A 156 19.11 3.96 6.79
C MET A 156 18.74 4.96 5.69
N LEU A 157 17.44 5.25 5.51
CA LEU A 157 16.99 6.13 4.43
C LEU A 157 17.53 7.56 4.59
N LEU A 158 17.63 8.07 5.82
CA LEU A 158 18.15 9.42 6.09
C LEU A 158 19.65 9.57 5.81
N LYS A 159 20.41 8.46 5.65
CA LYS A 159 21.83 8.50 5.22
C LYS A 159 21.98 8.90 3.75
N TYR A 160 20.90 8.86 2.96
CA TYR A 160 20.96 9.01 1.50
C TYR A 160 20.10 10.19 1.01
N PRO A 161 20.68 11.39 0.79
CA PRO A 161 19.95 12.59 0.33
C PRO A 161 19.19 12.42 -0.99
N ARG A 162 19.58 11.43 -1.80
CA ARG A 162 18.91 11.09 -3.06
C ARG A 162 17.51 10.52 -2.88
N VAL A 163 17.15 10.03 -1.69
CA VAL A 163 15.76 9.63 -1.39
C VAL A 163 14.93 10.91 -1.27
N ILE A 164 13.92 11.06 -2.12
CA ILE A 164 13.12 12.30 -2.20
C ILE A 164 11.66 12.09 -1.82
N ALA A 165 11.14 10.88 -2.00
CA ALA A 165 9.78 10.55 -1.62
C ALA A 165 9.58 9.06 -1.35
N TRP A 166 8.55 8.75 -0.56
CA TRP A 166 8.00 7.42 -0.36
C TRP A 166 6.49 7.46 -0.59
N LEU A 167 6.03 6.78 -1.63
CA LEU A 167 4.62 6.59 -1.98
C LEU A 167 4.05 5.36 -1.27
N ALA A 168 2.94 5.51 -0.55
CA ALA A 168 2.32 4.40 0.18
C ALA A 168 0.79 4.43 0.18
N GLY A 169 0.19 3.31 0.57
CA GLY A 169 -1.25 3.13 0.77
C GLY A 169 -1.55 2.73 2.22
N HIS A 170 -2.18 1.57 2.39
CA HIS A 170 -2.55 0.93 3.67
C HIS A 170 -3.60 1.67 4.52
N GLU A 171 -3.41 2.95 4.82
CA GLU A 171 -4.32 3.73 5.68
C GLU A 171 -5.56 4.24 4.95
N HIS A 172 -5.62 4.03 3.63
CA HIS A 172 -6.74 4.41 2.75
C HIS A 172 -7.07 5.91 2.82
N ARG A 173 -6.06 6.77 2.99
CA ARG A 173 -6.22 8.22 3.08
C ARG A 173 -5.20 8.96 2.23
N HIS A 174 -5.53 10.20 1.88
CA HIS A 174 -4.53 11.17 1.48
C HIS A 174 -3.84 11.74 2.71
N HIS A 175 -2.50 11.65 2.77
CA HIS A 175 -1.70 12.25 3.82
C HIS A 175 -0.31 12.60 3.29
N ILE A 176 0.30 13.65 3.83
CA ILE A 176 1.65 14.05 3.49
C ILE A 176 2.41 14.35 4.78
N ALA A 177 3.62 13.80 4.91
CA ALA A 177 4.50 14.08 6.03
C ALA A 177 5.95 14.24 5.57
N TRP A 178 6.69 15.11 6.24
CA TRP A 178 8.14 15.18 6.11
C TRP A 178 8.79 14.13 7.02
N ILE A 179 9.74 13.36 6.50
CA ILE A 179 10.52 12.38 7.25
C ILE A 179 11.97 12.87 7.32
N GLY A 180 12.43 13.23 8.52
CA GLY A 180 13.81 13.66 8.80
C GLY A 180 13.88 15.02 9.52
N PRO A 181 15.08 15.48 9.92
CA PRO A 181 15.24 16.80 10.53
C PRO A 181 14.83 17.94 9.58
N GLU A 182 13.76 18.66 9.91
CA GLU A 182 13.28 19.82 9.13
C GLU A 182 14.32 20.95 9.08
N ILE A 183 14.98 21.23 10.21
CA ILE A 183 15.96 22.33 10.31
C ILE A 183 17.18 22.11 9.41
N GLU A 184 17.61 20.86 9.24
CA GLU A 184 18.75 20.51 8.37
C GLU A 184 18.31 20.31 6.92
N GLU A 185 17.01 20.37 6.63
CA GLU A 185 16.39 19.99 5.35
C GLU A 185 16.86 18.61 4.85
N ARG A 186 17.22 17.73 5.80
CA ARG A 186 17.64 16.35 5.56
C ARG A 186 16.45 15.45 5.77
N GLY A 187 15.92 14.91 4.69
CA GLY A 187 14.71 14.12 4.77
C GLY A 187 14.06 13.91 3.42
N PHE A 188 12.88 13.33 3.40
CA PHE A 188 12.08 13.07 2.21
C PHE A 188 10.59 13.14 2.52
N TRP A 189 9.76 13.24 1.48
CA TRP A 189 8.31 13.30 1.64
C TRP A 189 7.68 11.90 1.69
N GLN A 190 7.01 11.55 2.79
CA GLN A 190 6.04 10.45 2.81
C GLN A 190 4.73 10.94 2.20
N ILE A 191 4.23 10.22 1.20
CA ILE A 191 3.01 10.56 0.45
C ILE A 191 2.08 9.35 0.47
N GLU A 192 0.97 9.44 1.20
CA GLU A 192 -0.08 8.43 1.26
C GLU A 192 -1.22 8.78 0.30
N THR A 193 -1.83 7.78 -0.32
CA THR A 193 -2.96 7.94 -1.25
C THR A 193 -4.20 7.18 -0.79
N ALA A 194 -5.38 7.80 -0.97
CA ALA A 194 -6.66 7.17 -0.68
C ALA A 194 -6.88 5.88 -1.49
N SER A 195 -7.68 4.98 -0.93
CA SER A 195 -8.03 3.71 -1.60
C SER A 195 -9.08 3.93 -2.69
N HIS A 196 -9.05 3.10 -3.73
CA HIS A 196 -10.13 3.01 -4.71
C HIS A 196 -11.36 2.24 -4.20
N ALA A 197 -11.23 1.50 -3.09
CA ALA A 197 -12.34 0.76 -2.50
C ALA A 197 -13.18 1.62 -1.55
N ASP A 198 -12.53 2.54 -0.83
CA ASP A 198 -13.16 3.34 0.22
C ASP A 198 -13.46 4.76 -0.25
N TRP A 199 -14.42 5.43 0.39
CA TRP A 199 -14.59 6.87 0.18
C TRP A 199 -13.28 7.60 0.47
N PRO A 200 -12.78 8.48 -0.44
CA PRO A 200 -13.46 9.09 -1.60
C PRO A 200 -13.26 8.40 -2.97
N GLN A 201 -12.61 7.25 -3.07
CA GLN A 201 -12.29 6.55 -4.32
C GLN A 201 -11.44 7.37 -5.30
N GLN A 202 -10.41 8.02 -4.79
CA GLN A 202 -9.57 8.94 -5.54
C GLN A 202 -8.25 8.31 -5.98
N SER A 203 -7.77 8.75 -7.15
CA SER A 203 -6.39 8.52 -7.60
C SER A 203 -5.54 9.76 -7.33
N ARG A 204 -4.22 9.64 -7.46
CA ARG A 204 -3.30 10.77 -7.39
C ARG A 204 -2.27 10.70 -8.52
N ALA A 205 -2.16 11.75 -9.30
CA ALA A 205 -1.01 11.98 -10.16
C ALA A 205 0.15 12.55 -9.33
N VAL A 206 1.35 12.05 -9.59
CA VAL A 206 2.60 12.49 -8.96
C VAL A 206 3.56 12.88 -10.07
N GLU A 207 3.90 14.16 -10.14
CA GLU A 207 4.79 14.71 -11.15
C GLU A 207 6.03 15.27 -10.48
N ILE A 208 7.21 14.85 -10.93
CA ILE A 208 8.48 15.25 -10.35
C ILE A 208 9.24 16.08 -11.38
N VAL A 209 9.52 17.33 -11.01
CA VAL A 209 10.23 18.30 -11.86
C VAL A 209 11.48 18.77 -11.13
N GLN A 210 12.59 18.87 -11.86
CA GLN A 210 13.83 19.43 -11.34
C GLN A 210 14.14 20.73 -12.07
N SER A 211 14.39 21.80 -11.31
CA SER A 211 14.79 23.09 -11.86
C SER A 211 16.24 23.05 -12.39
N HIS A 212 16.65 24.10 -13.10
CA HIS A 212 18.04 24.25 -13.52
C HIS A 212 19.01 24.47 -12.34
N SER A 213 18.52 25.05 -11.23
CA SER A 213 19.25 25.22 -9.96
C SER A 213 19.37 23.91 -9.16
N GLY A 214 18.70 22.83 -9.59
CA GLY A 214 18.74 21.53 -8.93
C GLY A 214 17.63 21.31 -7.89
N GLU A 215 16.80 22.33 -7.60
CA GLU A 215 15.63 22.20 -6.74
C GLU A 215 14.64 21.20 -7.33
N ILE A 216 13.95 20.47 -6.46
CA ILE A 216 13.02 19.42 -6.84
C ILE A 216 11.63 19.82 -6.39
N PHE A 217 10.67 19.71 -7.30
CA PHE A 217 9.26 19.94 -7.06
C PHE A 217 8.48 18.65 -7.30
N ILE A 218 7.63 18.27 -6.35
CA ILE A 218 6.72 17.13 -6.46
C ILE A 218 5.30 17.68 -6.47
N ALA A 219 4.71 17.79 -7.66
CA ALA A 219 3.32 18.21 -7.82
C ALA A 219 2.39 17.00 -7.63
N LEU A 220 1.41 17.17 -6.75
CA LEU A 220 0.41 16.17 -6.40
C LEU A 220 -0.96 16.67 -6.84
N THR A 221 -1.65 15.86 -7.64
CA THR A 221 -3.00 16.18 -8.12
C THR A 221 -3.93 15.01 -7.84
N VAL A 222 -4.95 15.25 -7.03
CA VAL A 222 -6.02 14.28 -6.74
C VAL A 222 -7.00 14.23 -7.90
N ILE A 223 -7.37 13.02 -8.31
CA ILE A 223 -8.21 12.74 -9.47
C ILE A 223 -9.38 11.86 -9.03
N ASP A 224 -10.60 12.37 -9.24
CA ASP A 224 -11.82 11.58 -9.11
C ASP A 224 -12.07 10.73 -10.36
N HIS A 225 -12.64 9.55 -10.20
CA HIS A 225 -13.14 8.79 -11.35
C HIS A 225 -14.37 9.49 -11.98
N ALA A 226 -14.57 9.29 -13.28
CA ALA A 226 -15.56 10.02 -14.07
C ALA A 226 -17.04 9.65 -13.81
N ALA A 227 -17.33 8.73 -12.90
CA ALA A 227 -18.69 8.30 -12.64
C ALA A 227 -19.50 9.41 -11.93
N GLY A 228 -20.82 9.37 -12.04
CA GLY A 228 -21.72 10.26 -11.31
C GLY A 228 -21.75 9.97 -9.80
N PRO A 229 -22.39 10.85 -8.99
CA PRO A 229 -22.58 10.63 -7.55
C PRO A 229 -23.69 9.62 -7.23
N ILE A 230 -24.53 9.28 -8.20
CA ILE A 230 -25.61 8.30 -8.11
C ILE A 230 -25.52 7.33 -9.27
N TYR A 231 -25.97 6.10 -9.07
CA TYR A 231 -25.99 5.06 -10.09
C TYR A 231 -27.39 4.95 -10.72
N GLY A 232 -27.43 4.68 -12.03
CA GLY A 232 -28.66 4.35 -12.76
C GLY A 232 -28.91 2.85 -12.82
N ALA A 233 -29.41 2.35 -13.95
CA ALA A 233 -29.38 0.92 -14.22
C ALA A 233 -27.92 0.51 -14.44
N VAL A 234 -27.39 -0.40 -13.61
CA VAL A 234 -25.99 -0.85 -13.61
C VAL A 234 -25.65 -1.63 -14.90
N GLN A 235 -25.43 -0.91 -16.00
CA GLN A 235 -25.27 -1.47 -17.35
C GLN A 235 -23.89 -1.17 -17.94
N THR A 236 -23.24 -0.09 -17.52
CA THR A 236 -21.91 0.30 -17.97
C THR A 236 -20.87 0.24 -16.85
N PRO A 237 -19.56 0.22 -17.16
CA PRO A 237 -18.51 0.37 -16.15
C PRO A 237 -18.63 1.67 -15.34
N LEU A 238 -19.13 2.76 -15.95
CA LEU A 238 -19.39 4.01 -15.23
C LEU A 238 -20.56 3.87 -14.24
N ASP A 239 -21.60 3.14 -14.59
CA ASP A 239 -22.71 2.88 -13.66
C ASP A 239 -22.25 2.01 -12.47
N LEU A 240 -21.41 1.00 -12.74
CA LEU A 240 -20.79 0.18 -11.68
C LEU A 240 -19.89 1.02 -10.77
N ALA A 241 -19.09 1.92 -11.34
CA ALA A 241 -18.26 2.84 -10.55
C ALA A 241 -19.11 3.84 -9.75
N ALA A 242 -20.23 4.32 -10.29
CA ALA A 242 -21.18 5.15 -9.55
C ALA A 242 -21.82 4.39 -8.38
N LEU A 243 -22.19 3.11 -8.58
CA LEU A 243 -22.70 2.25 -7.51
C LEU A 243 -21.63 2.05 -6.43
N SER A 244 -20.40 1.77 -6.85
CA SER A 244 -19.24 1.65 -5.94
C SER A 244 -19.06 2.89 -5.08
N ARG A 245 -19.18 4.09 -5.68
CA ARG A 245 -19.11 5.36 -4.95
C ARG A 245 -20.22 5.54 -3.92
N VAL A 246 -21.46 5.14 -4.25
CA VAL A 246 -22.58 5.20 -3.29
C VAL A 246 -22.34 4.24 -2.11
N ILE A 247 -21.86 3.03 -2.40
CA ILE A 247 -21.53 2.04 -1.37
C ILE A 247 -20.36 2.56 -0.52
N SER A 248 -19.32 3.10 -1.14
CA SER A 248 -18.13 3.58 -0.44
C SER A 248 -18.44 4.79 0.43
N ALA A 249 -19.36 5.68 0.03
CA ALA A 249 -19.81 6.80 0.86
C ALA A 249 -20.55 6.33 2.13
N ASN A 250 -21.06 5.10 2.14
CA ASN A 250 -21.78 4.52 3.27
C ASN A 250 -20.83 3.83 4.28
N VAL A 251 -19.79 4.54 4.72
CA VAL A 251 -18.78 4.01 5.66
C VAL A 251 -19.31 4.05 7.10
N TRP A 252 -19.88 2.94 7.57
CA TRP A 252 -20.41 2.86 8.93
C TRP A 252 -19.34 3.12 10.01
N GLN A 253 -18.07 2.74 9.77
CA GLN A 253 -16.94 2.97 10.68
C GLN A 253 -16.62 4.46 10.91
N LYS A 254 -17.17 5.35 10.07
CA LYS A 254 -16.97 6.80 10.15
C LYS A 254 -18.22 7.55 10.67
N ARG A 255 -19.24 6.82 11.13
CA ARG A 255 -20.43 7.43 11.76
C ARG A 255 -20.18 7.70 13.23
N GLU A 256 -20.30 8.96 13.64
CA GLU A 256 -20.11 9.39 15.04
C GLU A 256 -21.02 8.62 16.01
N SER A 257 -22.29 8.38 15.62
CA SER A 257 -23.26 7.61 16.41
C SER A 257 -22.86 6.15 16.67
N LEU A 258 -21.86 5.63 15.95
CA LEU A 258 -21.32 4.28 16.10
C LEU A 258 -19.89 4.29 16.70
N GLY A 259 -19.44 5.43 17.24
CA GLY A 259 -18.14 5.55 17.91
C GLY A 259 -16.97 5.77 16.96
N ALA A 260 -17.19 6.40 15.80
CA ALA A 260 -16.12 6.71 14.86
C ALA A 260 -15.00 7.54 15.51
N LYS A 261 -13.75 7.11 15.30
CA LYS A 261 -12.56 7.85 15.77
C LYS A 261 -12.18 9.04 14.87
N HIS A 262 -12.67 9.03 13.64
CA HIS A 262 -12.35 10.01 12.61
C HIS A 262 -13.61 10.39 11.82
N PRO A 263 -13.70 11.63 11.32
CA PRO A 263 -14.84 12.07 10.52
C PRO A 263 -14.92 11.34 9.17
N ALA A 264 -16.08 11.43 8.51
CA ALA A 264 -16.35 10.76 7.23
C ALA A 264 -15.43 11.20 6.09
N ASP A 265 -14.93 12.43 6.12
CA ASP A 265 -14.03 13.00 5.14
C ASP A 265 -12.54 12.83 5.47
N TRP A 266 -12.19 12.20 6.59
CA TRP A 266 -10.79 11.99 7.00
C TRP A 266 -9.92 11.35 5.91
N ALA A 267 -10.47 10.40 5.15
CA ALA A 267 -9.74 9.74 4.06
C ALA A 267 -9.41 10.68 2.89
N LYS A 268 -10.11 11.81 2.74
CA LYS A 268 -9.79 12.83 1.74
C LYS A 268 -8.50 13.58 2.04
N GLY A 269 -7.98 13.49 3.28
CA GLY A 269 -6.87 14.28 3.76
C GLY A 269 -7.21 15.77 3.90
N GLU A 270 -6.31 16.49 4.54
CA GLU A 270 -6.43 17.94 4.70
C GLU A 270 -6.29 18.66 3.35
N ALA A 271 -6.76 19.91 3.26
CA ALA A 271 -6.73 20.64 1.99
C ALA A 271 -5.32 20.76 1.39
N HIS A 272 -4.31 20.96 2.24
CA HIS A 272 -2.90 21.07 1.85
C HIS A 272 -2.25 19.73 1.48
N GLU A 273 -2.93 18.60 1.73
CA GLU A 273 -2.44 17.25 1.44
C GLU A 273 -3.00 16.69 0.13
N ARG A 274 -3.93 17.41 -0.53
CA ARG A 274 -4.59 16.98 -1.76
C ARG A 274 -3.85 17.49 -2.99
N ASN A 275 -4.21 18.68 -3.47
CA ASN A 275 -3.61 19.32 -4.62
C ASN A 275 -2.54 20.30 -4.15
N THR A 276 -1.27 19.89 -4.20
CA THR A 276 -0.17 20.66 -3.61
C THR A 276 1.13 20.43 -4.36
N VAL A 277 2.10 21.32 -4.16
CA VAL A 277 3.46 21.18 -4.68
C VAL A 277 4.42 21.15 -3.50
N LEU A 278 5.12 20.02 -3.36
CA LEU A 278 6.16 19.85 -2.35
C LEU A 278 7.50 20.30 -2.93
N ARG A 279 8.33 20.94 -2.12
CA ARG A 279 9.67 21.40 -2.51
C ARG A 279 10.74 20.61 -1.76
N LEU A 280 11.84 20.33 -2.43
CA LEU A 280 13.10 19.94 -1.81
C LEU A 280 14.22 20.79 -2.38
N ASP A 281 15.14 21.19 -1.52
CA ASP A 281 16.39 21.85 -1.91
C ASP A 281 17.26 20.94 -2.78
N PRO A 282 18.21 21.51 -3.54
CA PRO A 282 19.12 20.73 -4.37
C PRO A 282 19.85 19.65 -3.56
N ARG A 283 19.78 18.40 -4.05
CA ARG A 283 20.47 17.27 -3.42
C ARG A 283 21.91 17.18 -3.92
N THR A 284 22.86 17.36 -3.02
CA THR A 284 24.29 17.08 -3.22
C THR A 284 24.59 15.60 -3.06
#